data_AF-A0A8H7XCA8-F1
#
_entry.id   AF-A0A8H7XCA8-F1
#
_cell.length_a   1.000
_cell.length_b   1.000
_cell.length_c   1.000
_cell.angle_alpha   90.00
_cell.angle_beta   90.00
_cell.angle_gamma   90.00
#
_symmetry.space_group_name_H-M   'P 1'
#
loop_
_entity.id
_entity.type
_entity.pdbx_description
1 polymer ?
#
loop_
_entity_poly.entity_id
_entity_poly.type
_entity_poly.pdbx_seq_one_letter_code
_entity_poly.pdbx_strand_id
1 'polypeptide(L)'
;MLSFQTLPAEVLLMIAQYLGGAYLRAEVGRILLCRTWYSVTQSVAWEVVGFSINTFESFLQAPTTIQSFIHSRVKNLSISGPYDTNIPFQTQTTETDTQETWRVAKLRSLLQARNTTLCTSLTSFSTTTLPQMHKLHTFALNISSQSTIYTETDNTWTDTLRTLVTSLPHTLTSLTIDKLGPTSRFSAGAQDPHAVCKIVLANNAIPSLRHLRLRLHSICPLLFAIKDIQIHASLETLVVALDACSPQLGMVHHAHRCRQPQQSSQRLYDDMVDAAKIAVEAGCFPALKKARILRYDVEGLVFCSLDVVTGRMIEVPEGVEWGDVNWDDQSNMAVDLREESVDGGDLLDGQELEVGEVLPTPYAVGLQTTLTINIASHA
;
A
#
# COMPACT_ATOMS: atom_id res chain seq x y z
N MET A 1 -26.98 -21.04 38.28
CA MET A 1 -25.73 -20.47 37.73
C MET A 1 -25.94 -20.29 36.23
N LEU A 2 -25.75 -19.08 35.71
CA LEU A 2 -25.77 -18.83 34.26
C LEU A 2 -24.49 -19.41 33.65
N SER A 3 -24.62 -20.31 32.68
CA SER A 3 -23.48 -20.90 31.97
C SER A 3 -23.28 -20.17 30.65
N PHE A 4 -22.02 -19.95 30.26
CA PHE A 4 -21.69 -19.35 28.96
C PHE A 4 -22.27 -20.15 27.78
N GLN A 5 -22.49 -21.45 27.96
CA GLN A 5 -23.07 -22.34 26.95
C GLN A 5 -24.58 -22.12 26.73
N THR A 6 -25.28 -21.45 27.66
CA THR A 6 -26.72 -21.18 27.54
C THR A 6 -27.01 -19.84 26.88
N LEU A 7 -25.99 -19.06 26.51
CA LEU A 7 -26.18 -17.80 25.81
C LEU A 7 -26.59 -18.05 24.35
N PRO A 8 -27.54 -17.25 23.80
CA PRO A 8 -27.85 -17.27 22.37
C PRO A 8 -26.62 -16.95 21.52
N ALA A 9 -26.58 -17.49 20.30
CA ALA A 9 -25.45 -17.32 19.39
C ALA A 9 -25.20 -15.84 19.02
N GLU A 10 -26.26 -15.04 18.99
CA GLU A 10 -26.22 -13.60 18.73
C GLU A 10 -25.46 -12.86 19.83
N VAL A 11 -25.71 -13.22 21.10
CA VAL A 11 -25.00 -12.62 22.25
C VAL A 11 -23.54 -13.03 22.23
N LEU A 12 -23.25 -14.30 21.92
CA LEU A 12 -21.88 -14.78 21.76
C LEU A 12 -21.17 -14.06 20.60
N LEU A 13 -21.87 -13.78 19.51
CA LEU A 13 -21.30 -13.07 18.36
C LEU A 13 -20.97 -11.63 18.73
N MET A 14 -21.85 -10.94 19.45
CA MET A 14 -21.58 -9.59 19.95
C MET A 14 -20.36 -9.57 20.89
N ILE A 15 -20.24 -10.55 21.79
CA ILE A 15 -19.06 -10.68 22.66
C ILE A 15 -17.81 -10.91 21.81
N ALA A 16 -17.85 -11.83 20.85
CA ALA A 16 -16.71 -12.13 19.98
C ALA A 16 -16.28 -10.91 19.15
N GLN A 17 -17.24 -10.17 18.58
CA GLN A 17 -17.00 -8.92 17.83
C GLN A 17 -16.37 -7.85 18.73
N TYR A 18 -16.85 -7.73 19.98
CA TYR A 18 -16.29 -6.79 20.95
C TYR A 18 -14.84 -7.14 21.34
N LEU A 19 -14.54 -8.43 21.53
CA LEU A 19 -13.17 -8.89 21.80
C LEU A 19 -12.24 -8.66 20.59
N GLY A 20 -12.78 -8.82 19.38
CA GLY A 20 -12.06 -8.64 18.13
C GLY A 20 -11.24 -9.86 17.71
N GLY A 21 -11.07 -10.02 16.39
CA GLY A 21 -10.42 -11.21 15.83
C GLY A 21 -8.93 -11.34 16.17
N ALA A 22 -8.22 -10.23 16.37
CA ALA A 22 -6.82 -10.25 16.80
C ALA A 22 -6.65 -10.85 18.20
N TYR A 23 -7.48 -10.42 19.15
CA TYR A 23 -7.48 -10.94 20.52
C TYR A 23 -7.81 -12.43 20.56
N LEU A 24 -8.81 -12.86 19.77
CA LEU A 24 -9.22 -14.26 19.70
C LEU A 24 -8.12 -15.16 19.12
N ARG A 25 -7.37 -14.69 18.13
CA ARG A 25 -6.27 -15.46 17.50
C ARG A 25 -4.99 -15.50 18.31
N ALA A 26 -4.79 -14.56 19.24
CA ALA A 26 -3.57 -14.50 20.04
C ALA A 26 -3.35 -15.77 20.89
N GLU A 27 -4.41 -16.51 21.22
CA GLU A 27 -4.32 -17.73 22.00
C GLU A 27 -5.45 -18.69 21.65
N VAL A 28 -5.09 -19.92 21.25
CA VAL A 28 -6.04 -20.94 20.78
C VAL A 28 -7.09 -21.27 21.86
N GLY A 29 -6.71 -21.24 23.13
CA GLY A 29 -7.63 -21.46 24.27
C GLY A 29 -8.81 -20.48 24.30
N ARG A 30 -8.65 -19.28 23.73
CA ARG A 30 -9.73 -18.27 23.67
C ARG A 30 -10.82 -18.62 22.68
N ILE A 31 -10.58 -19.50 21.73
CA ILE A 31 -11.56 -19.95 20.73
C ILE A 31 -12.11 -21.34 21.11
N LEU A 32 -11.30 -22.19 21.75
CA LEU A 32 -11.64 -23.58 22.09
C LEU A 32 -12.38 -23.77 23.43
N LEU A 33 -13.20 -22.82 23.86
CA LEU A 33 -13.94 -22.93 25.14
C LEU A 33 -15.07 -23.96 25.09
N CYS A 34 -15.88 -23.94 24.03
CA CYS A 34 -16.95 -24.90 23.78
C CYS A 34 -17.36 -24.88 22.29
N ARG A 35 -18.15 -25.87 21.85
CA ARG A 35 -18.55 -26.01 20.43
C ARG A 35 -19.28 -24.78 19.89
N THR A 36 -20.25 -24.25 20.65
CA THR A 36 -21.03 -23.06 20.24
C THR A 36 -20.12 -21.83 20.12
N TRP A 37 -19.29 -21.60 21.14
CA TRP A 37 -18.33 -20.49 21.13
C TRP A 37 -17.35 -20.58 19.96
N TYR A 38 -16.80 -21.77 19.70
CA TYR A 38 -15.92 -22.00 18.57
C TYR A 38 -16.60 -21.66 17.23
N SER A 39 -17.83 -22.14 17.02
CA SER A 39 -18.56 -21.89 15.77
C SER A 39 -18.82 -20.40 15.51
N VAL A 40 -19.04 -19.62 16.58
CA VAL A 40 -19.29 -18.18 16.51
C VAL A 40 -17.99 -17.39 16.37
N THR A 41 -17.00 -17.67 17.21
CA THR A 41 -15.73 -16.93 17.21
C THR A 41 -14.92 -17.14 15.95
N GLN A 42 -15.05 -18.28 15.27
CA GLN A 42 -14.35 -18.52 14.01
C GLN A 42 -14.72 -17.50 12.93
N SER A 43 -15.97 -17.03 12.85
CA SER A 43 -16.33 -16.04 11.84
C SER A 43 -15.62 -14.72 12.11
N VAL A 44 -15.55 -14.29 13.37
CA VAL A 44 -14.91 -13.04 13.81
C VAL A 44 -13.39 -13.12 13.76
N ALA A 45 -12.81 -14.23 14.21
CA ALA A 45 -11.36 -14.44 14.27
C ALA A 45 -10.69 -14.31 12.90
N TRP A 46 -11.40 -14.73 11.84
CA TRP A 46 -10.87 -14.78 10.48
C TRP A 46 -11.49 -13.73 9.54
N GLU A 47 -12.37 -12.87 10.05
CA GLU A 47 -12.97 -11.78 9.25
C GLU A 47 -11.93 -10.73 8.84
N VAL A 48 -10.98 -10.44 9.75
CA VAL A 48 -9.90 -9.47 9.53
C VAL A 48 -8.57 -10.20 9.63
N VAL A 49 -7.83 -10.31 8.53
CA VAL A 49 -6.54 -10.99 8.46
C VAL A 49 -5.46 -10.03 8.03
N GLY A 50 -4.43 -9.89 8.85
CA GLY A 50 -3.22 -9.18 8.52
C GLY A 50 -2.05 -10.15 8.44
N PHE A 51 -1.30 -10.09 7.35
CA PHE A 51 -0.06 -10.85 7.17
C PHE A 51 1.13 -9.90 7.17
N SER A 52 2.16 -10.24 7.93
CA SER A 52 3.52 -9.81 7.58
C SER A 52 3.96 -10.53 6.31
N ILE A 53 4.94 -10.00 5.57
CA ILE A 53 5.47 -10.66 4.36
C ILE A 53 5.90 -12.12 4.64
N ASN A 54 6.59 -12.36 5.74
CA ASN A 54 7.03 -13.72 6.11
C ASN A 54 5.84 -14.65 6.42
N THR A 55 4.81 -14.14 7.12
CA THR A 55 3.61 -14.94 7.40
C THR A 55 2.74 -15.15 6.16
N PHE A 56 2.74 -14.21 5.21
CA PHE A 56 2.09 -14.35 3.92
C PHE A 56 2.71 -15.49 3.11
N GLU A 57 4.04 -15.52 3.01
CA GLU A 57 4.74 -16.62 2.32
C GLU A 57 4.50 -17.97 3.00
N SER A 58 4.53 -17.99 4.34
CA SER A 58 4.20 -19.19 5.11
C SER A 58 2.77 -19.67 4.86
N PHE A 59 1.83 -18.73 4.72
CA PHE A 59 0.44 -19.01 4.40
C PHE A 59 0.28 -19.64 3.02
N LEU A 60 1.03 -19.18 2.00
CA LEU A 60 0.99 -19.79 0.66
C LEU A 60 1.50 -21.24 0.65
N GLN A 61 2.35 -21.62 1.61
CA GLN A 61 2.83 -23.00 1.78
C GLN A 61 1.93 -23.85 2.69
N ALA A 62 0.91 -23.25 3.33
CA ALA A 62 0.01 -23.98 4.21
C ALA A 62 -0.88 -24.97 3.41
N PRO A 63 -1.38 -26.05 4.03
CA PRO A 63 -2.31 -26.97 3.40
C PRO A 63 -3.52 -26.26 2.78
N THR A 64 -3.99 -26.74 1.62
CA THR A 64 -5.12 -26.16 0.88
C THR A 64 -6.42 -26.09 1.69
N THR A 65 -6.59 -26.99 2.66
CA THR A 65 -7.72 -26.98 3.61
C THR A 65 -7.68 -25.76 4.54
N ILE A 66 -6.50 -25.34 4.99
CA ILE A 66 -6.31 -24.13 5.82
C ILE A 66 -6.53 -22.89 4.96
N GLN A 67 -5.93 -22.87 3.76
CA GLN A 67 -6.09 -21.76 2.82
C GLN A 67 -7.57 -21.52 2.48
N SER A 68 -8.27 -22.55 1.99
CA SER A 68 -9.71 -22.47 1.67
C SER A 68 -10.59 -22.09 2.87
N PHE A 69 -10.25 -22.58 4.07
CA PHE A 69 -10.93 -22.19 5.30
C PHE A 69 -10.84 -20.68 5.56
N ILE A 70 -9.65 -20.09 5.36
CA ILE A 70 -9.42 -18.66 5.49
C ILE A 70 -10.12 -17.91 4.34
N HIS A 71 -9.90 -18.30 3.08
CA HIS A 71 -10.44 -17.60 1.89
C HIS A 71 -11.96 -17.40 1.95
N SER A 72 -12.69 -18.38 2.48
CA SER A 72 -14.16 -18.36 2.59
C SER A 72 -14.72 -17.42 3.67
N ARG A 73 -13.86 -16.83 4.51
CA ARG A 73 -14.24 -16.02 5.68
C ARG A 73 -13.65 -14.61 5.70
N VAL A 74 -12.48 -14.40 5.10
CA VAL A 74 -11.82 -13.10 5.11
C VAL A 74 -12.71 -12.05 4.43
N LYS A 75 -12.93 -10.94 5.14
CA LYS A 75 -13.54 -9.74 4.59
C LYS A 75 -12.57 -8.57 4.48
N ASN A 76 -11.58 -8.53 5.36
CA ASN A 76 -10.54 -7.50 5.36
C ASN A 76 -9.18 -8.20 5.36
N LEU A 77 -8.40 -7.98 4.31
CA LEU A 77 -7.07 -8.54 4.16
C LEU A 77 -6.04 -7.41 4.11
N SER A 78 -5.01 -7.49 4.93
CA SER A 78 -3.83 -6.66 4.80
C SER A 78 -2.58 -7.51 4.66
N ILE A 79 -1.68 -7.12 3.78
CA ILE A 79 -0.33 -7.67 3.64
C ILE A 79 0.62 -6.52 3.84
N SER A 80 1.48 -6.58 4.86
CA SER A 80 2.32 -5.45 5.24
C SER A 80 3.73 -5.84 5.67
N GLY A 81 4.66 -4.92 5.52
CA GLY A 81 5.96 -5.00 6.16
C GLY A 81 7.13 -4.80 5.19
N PRO A 82 8.35 -4.75 5.76
CA PRO A 82 9.56 -4.62 4.99
C PRO A 82 9.95 -5.95 4.32
N TYR A 83 10.26 -5.93 3.03
CA TYR A 83 10.64 -7.16 2.31
C TYR A 83 12.12 -7.53 2.41
N ASP A 84 12.95 -6.64 2.97
CA ASP A 84 14.41 -6.75 3.05
C ASP A 84 14.97 -7.09 4.45
N THR A 85 14.11 -7.27 5.46
CA THR A 85 14.50 -7.48 6.87
C THR A 85 15.38 -8.70 7.17
N ASN A 86 15.49 -9.64 6.26
CA ASN A 86 16.21 -10.91 6.48
C ASN A 86 17.57 -10.96 5.77
N ILE A 87 18.09 -9.85 5.26
CA ILE A 87 19.41 -9.85 4.63
C ILE A 87 20.47 -9.59 5.70
N PRO A 88 21.21 -10.60 6.16
CA PRO A 88 22.22 -10.43 7.20
C PRO A 88 23.28 -9.46 6.69
N PHE A 89 23.31 -8.27 7.27
CA PHE A 89 24.26 -7.24 6.94
C PHE A 89 25.20 -7.05 8.13
N GLN A 90 26.46 -7.45 7.96
CA GLN A 90 27.52 -7.14 8.92
C GLN A 90 28.20 -5.85 8.47
N THR A 91 28.01 -4.77 9.21
CA THR A 91 28.80 -3.55 9.09
C THR A 91 30.17 -3.78 9.73
N GLN A 92 31.17 -4.15 8.95
CA GLN A 92 32.57 -4.04 9.39
C GLN A 92 33.17 -2.77 8.81
N THR A 93 33.75 -1.93 9.68
CA THR A 93 34.07 -0.51 9.42
C THR A 93 35.45 -0.26 8.82
N THR A 94 36.14 -1.28 8.29
CA THR A 94 37.52 -1.14 7.77
C THR A 94 37.73 -1.95 6.49
N GLU A 95 36.82 -1.82 5.53
CA GLU A 95 36.89 -2.54 4.25
C GLU A 95 37.46 -1.63 3.15
N THR A 96 38.29 -2.21 2.26
CA THR A 96 38.85 -1.52 1.09
C THR A 96 37.75 -1.24 0.04
N ASP A 97 37.93 -0.22 -0.81
CA ASP A 97 36.95 0.16 -1.87
C ASP A 97 36.45 -1.01 -2.74
N THR A 98 37.33 -1.98 -3.02
CA THR A 98 37.01 -3.20 -3.76
C THR A 98 36.05 -4.13 -3.02
N GLN A 99 36.19 -4.23 -1.70
CA GLN A 99 35.36 -5.06 -0.83
C GLN A 99 33.98 -4.43 -0.66
N GLU A 100 33.92 -3.10 -0.53
CA GLU A 100 32.66 -2.35 -0.50
C GLU A 100 31.87 -2.52 -1.81
N THR A 101 32.53 -2.42 -2.96
CA THR A 101 31.88 -2.63 -4.28
C THR A 101 31.29 -4.04 -4.39
N TRP A 102 32.04 -5.06 -3.99
CA TRP A 102 31.57 -6.45 -3.99
C TRP A 102 30.41 -6.65 -3.00
N ARG A 103 30.48 -6.02 -1.82
CA ARG A 103 29.44 -6.05 -0.79
C ARG A 103 28.13 -5.44 -1.29
N VAL A 104 28.19 -4.28 -1.93
CA VAL A 104 27.04 -3.60 -2.54
C VAL A 104 26.46 -4.46 -3.66
N ALA A 105 27.29 -5.03 -4.54
CA ALA A 105 26.83 -5.90 -5.63
C ALA A 105 26.14 -7.18 -5.08
N LYS A 106 26.69 -7.78 -4.03
CA LYS A 106 26.08 -8.93 -3.35
C LYS A 106 24.73 -8.57 -2.73
N LEU A 107 24.65 -7.43 -2.03
CA LEU A 107 23.39 -6.95 -1.44
C LEU A 107 22.33 -6.66 -2.51
N ARG A 108 22.70 -6.00 -3.61
CA ARG A 108 21.80 -5.80 -4.77
C ARG A 108 21.25 -7.12 -5.29
N SER A 109 22.13 -8.12 -5.46
CA SER A 109 21.73 -9.44 -5.95
C SER A 109 20.76 -10.16 -5.00
N LEU A 110 20.98 -10.06 -3.68
CA LEU A 110 20.09 -10.63 -2.67
C LEU A 110 18.73 -9.92 -2.63
N LEU A 111 18.72 -8.58 -2.67
CA LEU A 111 17.49 -7.79 -2.76
C LEU A 111 16.70 -8.11 -4.03
N GLN A 112 17.37 -8.25 -5.16
CA GLN A 112 16.75 -8.63 -6.42
C GLN A 112 16.12 -10.03 -6.37
N ALA A 113 16.84 -11.02 -5.82
CA ALA A 113 16.31 -12.37 -5.64
C ALA A 113 15.09 -12.37 -4.70
N ARG A 114 15.14 -11.58 -3.62
CA ARG A 114 14.04 -11.41 -2.68
C ARG A 114 12.82 -10.76 -3.32
N ASN A 115 13.02 -9.68 -4.07
CA ASN A 115 11.98 -9.00 -4.85
C ASN A 115 11.30 -9.96 -5.82
N THR A 116 12.09 -10.73 -6.57
CA THR A 116 11.56 -11.69 -7.55
C THR A 116 10.72 -12.76 -6.85
N THR A 117 11.20 -13.30 -5.74
CA THR A 117 10.45 -14.31 -4.93
C THR A 117 9.12 -13.76 -4.42
N LEU A 118 9.12 -12.52 -3.92
CA LEU A 118 7.91 -11.87 -3.44
C LEU A 118 6.93 -11.56 -4.57
N CYS A 119 7.40 -11.05 -5.71
CA CYS A 119 6.61 -10.84 -6.91
C CYS A 119 5.95 -12.15 -7.40
N THR A 120 6.71 -13.25 -7.46
CA THR A 120 6.17 -14.57 -7.81
C THR A 120 5.10 -15.03 -6.81
N SER A 121 5.35 -14.86 -5.52
CA SER A 121 4.40 -15.21 -4.46
C SER A 121 3.09 -14.40 -4.55
N LEU A 122 3.19 -13.08 -4.74
CA LEU A 122 2.04 -12.20 -4.94
C LEU A 122 1.30 -12.52 -6.23
N THR A 123 1.99 -12.82 -7.32
CA THR A 123 1.37 -13.20 -8.60
C THR A 123 0.61 -14.52 -8.47
N SER A 124 1.21 -15.52 -7.81
CA SER A 124 0.56 -16.80 -7.53
C SER A 124 -0.68 -16.61 -6.64
N PHE A 125 -0.56 -15.81 -5.57
CA PHE A 125 -1.69 -15.47 -4.70
C PHE A 125 -2.80 -14.75 -5.47
N SER A 126 -2.44 -13.80 -6.33
CA SER A 126 -3.39 -13.03 -7.13
C SER A 126 -4.18 -13.93 -8.07
N THR A 127 -3.50 -14.84 -8.77
CA THR A 127 -4.13 -15.70 -9.78
C THR A 127 -4.93 -16.86 -9.18
N THR A 128 -4.47 -17.44 -8.06
CA THR A 128 -5.05 -18.67 -7.50
C THR A 128 -5.99 -18.43 -6.32
N THR A 129 -5.69 -17.44 -5.49
CA THR A 129 -6.29 -17.29 -4.17
C THR A 129 -7.30 -16.16 -4.11
N LEU A 130 -6.94 -14.95 -4.57
CA LEU A 130 -7.84 -13.79 -4.53
C LEU A 130 -9.21 -14.04 -5.19
N PRO A 131 -9.33 -14.72 -6.34
CA PRO A 131 -10.63 -15.00 -6.96
C PRO A 131 -11.55 -15.86 -6.09
N GLN A 132 -11.00 -16.62 -5.15
CA GLN A 132 -11.77 -17.47 -4.23
C GLN A 132 -12.33 -16.68 -3.03
N MET A 133 -11.80 -15.48 -2.77
CA MET A 133 -12.17 -14.63 -1.64
C MET A 133 -13.40 -13.76 -1.94
N HIS A 134 -14.52 -14.40 -2.26
CA HIS A 134 -15.79 -13.76 -2.64
C HIS A 134 -16.43 -12.86 -1.55
N LYS A 135 -15.93 -12.89 -0.31
CA LYS A 135 -16.37 -12.02 0.78
C LYS A 135 -15.39 -10.89 1.07
N LEU A 136 -14.35 -10.71 0.27
CA LEU A 136 -13.37 -9.66 0.49
C LEU A 136 -13.97 -8.30 0.13
N HIS A 137 -13.94 -7.38 1.09
CA HIS A 137 -14.42 -6.00 0.96
C HIS A 137 -13.27 -5.00 1.04
N THR A 138 -12.24 -5.31 1.85
CA THR A 138 -11.06 -4.46 2.02
C THR A 138 -9.80 -5.23 1.72
N PHE A 139 -8.96 -4.65 0.88
CA PHE A 139 -7.63 -5.17 0.57
C PHE A 139 -6.59 -4.06 0.72
N ALA A 140 -5.56 -4.32 1.52
CA ALA A 140 -4.45 -3.40 1.73
C ALA A 140 -3.11 -4.10 1.49
N LEU A 141 -2.28 -3.53 0.63
CA LEU A 141 -0.92 -3.96 0.38
C LEU A 141 0.03 -2.85 0.80
N ASN A 142 0.77 -3.03 1.90
CA ASN A 142 1.66 -2.02 2.49
C ASN A 142 3.09 -2.56 2.56
N ILE A 143 3.81 -2.49 1.46
CA ILE A 143 5.14 -3.06 1.30
C ILE A 143 6.15 -1.93 1.29
N SER A 144 7.22 -2.06 2.07
CA SER A 144 8.31 -1.10 2.11
C SER A 144 9.67 -1.78 1.95
N SER A 145 10.66 -1.02 1.51
CA SER A 145 12.08 -1.37 1.63
C SER A 145 12.72 -0.41 2.62
N GLN A 146 13.56 -0.93 3.50
CA GLN A 146 14.45 -0.14 4.35
C GLN A 146 15.80 0.10 3.68
N SER A 147 16.13 -0.63 2.61
CA SER A 147 17.34 -0.48 1.83
C SER A 147 17.35 0.84 1.06
N THR A 148 18.44 1.60 1.20
CA THR A 148 18.76 2.77 0.38
C THR A 148 19.38 2.38 -0.97
N ILE A 149 19.73 1.10 -1.16
CA ILE A 149 20.40 0.63 -2.37
C ILE A 149 19.36 0.41 -3.47
N TYR A 150 19.52 1.15 -4.57
CA TYR A 150 18.77 0.94 -5.80
C TYR A 150 19.06 -0.44 -6.41
N THR A 151 18.00 -1.14 -6.75
CA THR A 151 18.04 -2.38 -7.56
C THR A 151 17.46 -2.10 -8.94
N GLU A 152 18.09 -2.58 -10.00
CA GLU A 152 17.71 -2.29 -11.39
C GLU A 152 16.52 -3.13 -11.92
N THR A 153 15.55 -3.54 -11.07
CA THR A 153 14.56 -4.57 -11.41
C THR A 153 13.07 -4.22 -11.31
N ASP A 154 12.56 -3.23 -12.08
CA ASP A 154 11.13 -2.82 -12.05
C ASP A 154 10.15 -3.63 -12.91
N ASN A 155 10.62 -4.52 -13.76
CA ASN A 155 9.71 -5.18 -14.69
C ASN A 155 8.76 -6.15 -13.97
N THR A 156 9.22 -6.80 -12.91
CA THR A 156 8.43 -7.84 -12.23
C THR A 156 7.29 -7.26 -11.39
N TRP A 157 7.53 -6.11 -10.73
CA TRP A 157 6.51 -5.46 -9.91
C TRP A 157 5.35 -4.91 -10.73
N THR A 158 5.64 -4.37 -11.92
CA THR A 158 4.61 -3.85 -12.83
C THR A 158 3.59 -4.94 -13.18
N ASP A 159 4.07 -6.10 -13.62
CA ASP A 159 3.20 -7.23 -13.98
C ASP A 159 2.53 -7.87 -12.75
N THR A 160 3.23 -7.92 -11.61
CA THR A 160 2.67 -8.42 -10.34
C THR A 160 1.50 -7.56 -9.88
N LEU A 161 1.67 -6.23 -9.83
CA LEU A 161 0.61 -5.29 -9.43
C LEU A 161 -0.55 -5.27 -10.42
N ARG A 162 -0.26 -5.37 -11.72
CA ARG A 162 -1.29 -5.55 -12.74
C ARG A 162 -2.13 -6.79 -12.44
N THR A 163 -1.47 -7.94 -12.30
CA THR A 163 -2.13 -9.22 -12.05
C THR A 163 -2.93 -9.19 -10.75
N LEU A 164 -2.40 -8.54 -9.71
CA LEU A 164 -3.07 -8.31 -8.44
C LEU A 164 -4.37 -7.55 -8.64
N VAL A 165 -4.32 -6.36 -9.24
CA VAL A 165 -5.48 -5.49 -9.44
C VAL A 165 -6.55 -6.17 -10.30
N THR A 166 -6.15 -6.84 -11.39
CA THR A 166 -7.10 -7.55 -12.27
C THR A 166 -7.75 -8.77 -11.61
N SER A 167 -7.15 -9.32 -10.54
CA SER A 167 -7.67 -10.50 -9.85
C SER A 167 -8.47 -10.16 -8.58
N LEU A 168 -8.61 -8.87 -8.26
CA LEU A 168 -9.41 -8.43 -7.11
C LEU A 168 -10.90 -8.73 -7.35
N PRO A 169 -11.62 -9.18 -6.31
CA PRO A 169 -13.04 -9.50 -6.43
C PRO A 169 -13.89 -8.23 -6.59
N HIS A 170 -14.98 -8.32 -7.37
CA HIS A 170 -15.90 -7.19 -7.59
C HIS A 170 -16.64 -6.73 -6.32
N THR A 171 -16.59 -7.50 -5.23
CA THR A 171 -17.13 -7.15 -3.91
C THR A 171 -16.26 -6.14 -3.15
N LEU A 172 -15.06 -5.87 -3.65
CA LEU A 172 -14.12 -4.98 -2.99
C LEU A 172 -14.65 -3.54 -2.97
N THR A 173 -14.75 -2.97 -1.76
CA THR A 173 -15.17 -1.60 -1.51
C THR A 173 -14.01 -0.70 -1.12
N SER A 174 -12.89 -1.25 -0.64
CA SER A 174 -11.72 -0.47 -0.23
C SER A 174 -10.43 -1.12 -0.72
N LEU A 175 -9.63 -0.37 -1.46
CA LEU A 175 -8.33 -0.77 -1.98
C LEU A 175 -7.25 0.20 -1.51
N THR A 176 -6.20 -0.33 -0.89
CA THR A 176 -4.97 0.40 -0.60
C THR A 176 -3.79 -0.34 -1.20
N ILE A 177 -3.01 0.36 -2.03
CA ILE A 177 -1.73 -0.14 -2.54
C ILE A 177 -0.68 0.90 -2.18
N ASP A 178 0.18 0.53 -1.24
CA ASP A 178 1.28 1.31 -0.73
C ASP A 178 2.56 0.50 -0.94
N LYS A 179 3.30 0.84 -1.99
CA LYS A 179 4.57 0.19 -2.34
C LYS A 179 5.69 1.22 -2.29
N LEU A 180 6.33 1.30 -1.13
CA LEU A 180 7.51 2.13 -0.88
C LEU A 180 8.81 1.36 -1.16
N GLY A 181 9.88 2.12 -1.43
CA GLY A 181 11.23 1.60 -1.58
C GLY A 181 11.81 1.90 -2.96
N PRO A 182 13.13 1.70 -3.12
CA PRO A 182 13.82 2.04 -4.35
C PRO A 182 13.29 1.17 -5.47
N THR A 183 12.68 1.79 -6.47
CA THR A 183 12.37 1.12 -7.73
C THR A 183 13.41 1.51 -8.77
N SER A 184 13.61 0.63 -9.73
CA SER A 184 14.66 0.78 -10.71
C SER A 184 14.44 1.96 -11.64
N ARG A 185 15.53 2.35 -12.30
CA ARG A 185 15.43 3.04 -13.57
C ARG A 185 14.55 2.18 -14.48
N PHE A 186 13.47 2.78 -14.99
CA PHE A 186 12.57 2.21 -15.98
C PHE A 186 13.34 1.40 -17.03
N SER A 187 12.90 0.17 -17.31
CA SER A 187 13.38 -0.52 -18.50
C SER A 187 12.51 -0.12 -19.69
N ALA A 188 13.14 0.42 -20.74
CA ALA A 188 12.45 0.90 -21.94
C ALA A 188 11.80 -0.21 -22.80
N GLY A 189 11.73 -1.46 -22.30
CA GLY A 189 11.28 -2.63 -23.06
C GLY A 189 9.92 -3.20 -22.67
N ALA A 190 9.25 -2.68 -21.63
CA ALA A 190 7.94 -3.19 -21.22
C ALA A 190 6.83 -2.74 -22.20
N GLN A 191 6.06 -3.71 -22.73
CA GLN A 191 4.94 -3.48 -23.66
C GLN A 191 3.86 -2.55 -23.09
N ASP A 192 3.61 -2.64 -21.78
CA ASP A 192 2.74 -1.71 -21.06
C ASP A 192 3.35 -1.44 -19.67
N PRO A 193 3.86 -0.22 -19.40
CA PRO A 193 4.42 0.10 -18.10
C PRO A 193 3.36 0.56 -17.09
N HIS A 194 2.08 0.62 -17.48
CA HIS A 194 1.00 0.98 -16.59
C HIS A 194 0.62 -0.22 -15.73
N ALA A 195 1.18 -0.29 -14.51
CA ALA A 195 0.87 -1.34 -13.55
C ALA A 195 -0.58 -1.25 -13.06
N VAL A 196 -1.00 -0.04 -12.68
CA VAL A 196 -2.27 0.20 -11.98
C VAL A 196 -3.12 1.27 -12.70
N CYS A 197 -2.48 2.30 -13.27
CA CYS A 197 -3.13 3.51 -13.81
C CYS A 197 -4.29 3.22 -14.76
N LYS A 198 -4.11 2.30 -15.72
CA LYS A 198 -5.12 2.01 -16.73
C LYS A 198 -6.20 1.01 -16.31
N ILE A 199 -6.08 0.42 -15.12
CA ILE A 199 -6.81 -0.80 -14.77
C ILE A 199 -7.67 -0.58 -13.54
N VAL A 200 -7.14 0.08 -12.50
CA VAL A 200 -7.82 0.14 -11.20
C VAL A 200 -9.15 0.92 -11.24
N LEU A 201 -9.22 1.97 -12.04
CA LEU A 201 -10.44 2.75 -12.28
C LEU A 201 -11.07 2.45 -13.64
N ALA A 202 -10.56 1.47 -14.39
CA ALA A 202 -11.15 1.11 -15.67
C ALA A 202 -12.58 0.62 -15.48
N ASN A 203 -13.40 0.83 -16.50
CA ASN A 203 -14.80 0.43 -16.50
C ASN A 203 -14.98 -1.02 -16.03
N ASN A 204 -15.81 -1.20 -14.98
CA ASN A 204 -16.14 -2.49 -14.36
C ASN A 204 -14.97 -3.27 -13.75
N ALA A 205 -13.78 -2.70 -13.59
CA ALA A 205 -12.67 -3.40 -12.93
C ALA A 205 -13.06 -3.74 -11.48
N ILE A 206 -13.48 -2.74 -10.70
CA ILE A 206 -13.91 -2.91 -9.30
C ILE A 206 -15.17 -2.06 -9.05
N PRO A 207 -16.34 -2.49 -9.53
CA PRO A 207 -17.54 -1.65 -9.59
C PRO A 207 -18.08 -1.24 -8.22
N SER A 208 -17.74 -1.98 -7.15
CA SER A 208 -18.17 -1.67 -5.78
C SER A 208 -17.19 -0.75 -5.05
N LEU A 209 -16.09 -0.33 -5.68
CA LEU A 209 -15.03 0.42 -5.02
C LEU A 209 -15.55 1.77 -4.52
N ARG A 210 -15.35 2.03 -3.23
CA ARG A 210 -15.71 3.28 -2.54
C ARG A 210 -14.49 4.05 -2.09
N HIS A 211 -13.43 3.35 -1.73
CA HIS A 211 -12.20 3.93 -1.20
C HIS A 211 -10.99 3.42 -1.99
N LEU A 212 -10.26 4.34 -2.62
CA LEU A 212 -9.03 4.04 -3.33
C LEU A 212 -7.88 4.85 -2.75
N ARG A 213 -6.81 4.16 -2.34
CA ARG A 213 -5.56 4.78 -1.89
C ARG A 213 -4.38 4.18 -2.63
N LEU A 214 -3.59 5.03 -3.28
CA LEU A 214 -2.45 4.61 -4.09
C LEU A 214 -1.23 5.41 -3.69
N ARG A 215 -0.16 4.71 -3.31
CA ARG A 215 1.20 5.24 -3.22
C ARG A 215 2.13 4.27 -3.93
N LEU A 216 2.61 4.70 -5.09
CA LEU A 216 3.36 3.88 -6.04
C LEU A 216 4.50 4.70 -6.61
N HIS A 217 5.63 4.06 -6.86
CA HIS A 217 6.77 4.73 -7.49
C HIS A 217 6.53 5.10 -8.97
N SER A 218 5.66 4.36 -9.66
CA SER A 218 5.29 4.60 -11.06
C SER A 218 3.79 4.80 -11.16
N ILE A 219 3.37 6.04 -11.42
CA ILE A 219 1.98 6.46 -11.55
C ILE A 219 1.86 7.59 -12.57
N CYS A 220 0.72 7.75 -13.23
CA CYS A 220 0.58 8.79 -14.24
C CYS A 220 -0.88 9.26 -14.42
N PRO A 221 -1.09 10.38 -15.13
CA PRO A 221 -2.41 11.00 -15.32
C PRO A 221 -3.43 10.13 -16.03
N LEU A 222 -2.99 9.05 -16.71
CA LEU A 222 -3.91 8.08 -17.32
C LEU A 222 -4.77 7.35 -16.28
N LEU A 223 -4.42 7.42 -14.98
CA LEU A 223 -5.33 7.02 -13.91
C LEU A 223 -6.71 7.70 -14.02
N PHE A 224 -6.73 8.94 -14.53
CA PHE A 224 -7.93 9.77 -14.69
C PHE A 224 -8.40 9.88 -16.16
N ALA A 225 -7.98 8.95 -17.02
CA ALA A 225 -8.42 8.97 -18.42
C ALA A 225 -9.93 8.70 -18.53
N ILE A 226 -10.71 9.74 -18.85
CA ILE A 226 -12.19 9.69 -18.99
C ILE A 226 -12.65 8.53 -19.89
N LYS A 227 -11.92 8.30 -21.00
CA LYS A 227 -12.24 7.24 -21.97
C LYS A 227 -12.20 5.85 -21.35
N ASP A 228 -11.33 5.64 -20.36
CA ASP A 228 -11.07 4.35 -19.74
C ASP A 228 -11.94 4.15 -18.48
N ILE A 229 -12.20 5.23 -17.72
CA ILE A 229 -12.98 5.16 -16.46
C ILE A 229 -14.48 4.99 -16.70
N GLN A 230 -15.04 5.72 -17.67
CA GLN A 230 -16.49 5.94 -17.75
C GLN A 230 -17.05 6.54 -16.44
N ILE A 231 -18.15 6.00 -15.91
CA ILE A 231 -18.80 6.47 -14.67
C ILE A 231 -18.56 5.45 -13.56
N HIS A 232 -17.85 5.85 -12.51
CA HIS A 232 -17.62 5.06 -11.31
C HIS A 232 -18.56 5.53 -10.18
N ALA A 233 -19.78 5.00 -10.18
CA ALA A 233 -20.88 5.54 -9.37
C ALA A 233 -20.70 5.44 -7.84
N SER A 234 -19.87 4.52 -7.35
CA SER A 234 -19.70 4.25 -5.92
C SER A 234 -18.49 4.90 -5.27
N LEU A 235 -17.56 5.50 -6.06
CA LEU A 235 -16.29 5.95 -5.52
C LEU A 235 -16.50 7.20 -4.65
N GLU A 236 -16.26 7.08 -3.34
CA GLU A 236 -16.48 8.14 -2.36
C GLU A 236 -15.18 8.89 -2.00
N THR A 237 -14.06 8.17 -1.92
CA THR A 237 -12.76 8.76 -1.58
C THR A 237 -11.64 8.23 -2.48
N LEU A 238 -10.84 9.13 -3.01
CA LEU A 238 -9.64 8.82 -3.78
C LEU A 238 -8.45 9.57 -3.16
N VAL A 239 -7.36 8.85 -2.90
CA VAL A 239 -6.11 9.41 -2.39
C VAL A 239 -4.95 8.87 -3.21
N VAL A 240 -4.15 9.76 -3.77
CA VAL A 240 -2.94 9.44 -4.51
C VAL A 240 -1.78 10.17 -3.88
N ALA A 241 -0.78 9.44 -3.41
CA ALA A 241 0.43 10.00 -2.85
C ALA A 241 1.60 9.81 -3.82
N LEU A 242 2.29 10.92 -4.12
CA LEU A 242 3.38 10.98 -5.10
C LEU A 242 4.77 10.93 -4.44
N ASP A 243 4.86 10.58 -3.17
CA ASP A 243 6.11 10.18 -2.51
C ASP A 243 6.39 8.70 -2.75
N ALA A 244 7.65 8.38 -3.02
CA ALA A 244 8.17 7.04 -3.23
C ALA A 244 9.00 6.53 -2.03
N CYS A 245 9.33 7.41 -1.08
CA CYS A 245 9.98 7.08 0.18
C CYS A 245 9.43 7.94 1.34
N SER A 246 9.49 7.38 2.54
CA SER A 246 9.26 8.16 3.77
C SER A 246 10.35 9.21 3.91
N PRO A 247 10.03 10.50 4.15
CA PRO A 247 11.03 11.56 4.28
C PRO A 247 11.96 11.36 5.50
N GLN A 248 11.59 10.48 6.43
CA GLN A 248 12.44 10.06 7.54
C GLN A 248 13.80 9.46 7.10
N LEU A 249 13.93 9.06 5.83
CA LEU A 249 15.17 8.51 5.25
C LEU A 249 16.13 9.57 4.69
N GLY A 250 15.86 10.87 4.89
CA GLY A 250 16.77 11.96 4.48
C GLY A 250 16.87 12.18 2.96
N MET A 251 16.27 11.31 2.15
CA MET A 251 16.08 11.49 0.72
C MET A 251 14.60 11.34 0.37
N VAL A 252 14.05 12.37 -0.27
CA VAL A 252 12.68 12.32 -0.79
C VAL A 252 12.74 11.81 -2.22
N HIS A 253 12.27 10.60 -2.42
CA HIS A 253 12.00 10.10 -3.76
C HIS A 253 10.56 10.44 -4.12
N HIS A 254 10.37 10.92 -5.33
CA HIS A 254 9.04 11.16 -5.87
C HIS A 254 8.64 10.03 -6.80
N ALA A 255 7.34 9.81 -6.92
CA ALA A 255 6.77 9.01 -7.98
C ALA A 255 7.16 9.61 -9.34
N HIS A 256 7.26 8.76 -10.34
CA HIS A 256 7.54 9.16 -11.71
C HIS A 256 6.48 8.65 -12.67
N ARG A 257 6.42 9.25 -13.87
CA ARG A 257 5.49 8.82 -14.91
C ARG A 257 5.86 7.44 -15.42
N CYS A 258 4.85 6.59 -15.60
CA CYS A 258 5.04 5.23 -16.10
C CYS A 258 5.82 5.12 -17.42
N ARG A 259 5.83 6.14 -18.28
CA ARG A 259 6.56 6.13 -19.57
C ARG A 259 7.73 7.11 -19.63
N GLN A 260 7.87 7.98 -18.63
CA GLN A 260 8.79 9.13 -18.66
C GLN A 260 9.39 9.31 -17.26
N PRO A 261 10.23 8.36 -16.81
CA PRO A 261 10.75 8.32 -15.45
C PRO A 261 11.66 9.51 -15.11
N GLN A 262 12.22 10.17 -16.12
CA GLN A 262 13.18 11.27 -15.98
C GLN A 262 12.53 12.65 -15.83
N GLN A 263 11.20 12.75 -15.91
CA GLN A 263 10.53 14.04 -15.76
C GLN A 263 10.46 14.47 -14.30
N SER A 264 10.42 15.80 -14.08
CA SER A 264 10.31 16.37 -12.75
C SER A 264 9.02 15.92 -12.04
N SER A 265 9.13 15.72 -10.73
CA SER A 265 8.02 15.38 -9.85
C SER A 265 6.93 16.45 -9.83
N GLN A 266 7.33 17.72 -9.89
CA GLN A 266 6.43 18.87 -10.00
C GLN A 266 5.50 18.74 -11.22
N ARG A 267 6.05 18.46 -12.40
CA ARG A 267 5.26 18.29 -13.61
C ARG A 267 4.35 17.05 -13.55
N LEU A 268 4.76 15.99 -12.86
CA LEU A 268 3.86 14.85 -12.62
C LEU A 268 2.68 15.27 -11.73
N TYR A 269 2.94 16.02 -10.66
CA TYR A 269 1.90 16.51 -9.76
C TYR A 269 0.89 17.39 -10.51
N ASP A 270 1.36 18.37 -11.27
CA ASP A 270 0.49 19.29 -12.02
C ASP A 270 -0.39 18.53 -13.02
N ASP A 271 0.20 17.64 -13.83
CA ASP A 271 -0.59 16.82 -14.77
C ASP A 271 -1.58 15.88 -14.06
N MET A 272 -1.24 15.34 -12.87
CA MET A 272 -2.14 14.49 -12.09
C MET A 272 -3.33 15.29 -11.58
N VAL A 273 -3.09 16.51 -11.09
CA VAL A 273 -4.12 17.45 -10.63
C VAL A 273 -5.04 17.83 -11.77
N ASP A 274 -4.49 18.23 -12.91
CA ASP A 274 -5.28 18.63 -14.08
C ASP A 274 -6.13 17.47 -14.60
N ALA A 275 -5.56 16.27 -14.72
CA ALA A 275 -6.31 15.10 -15.18
C ALA A 275 -7.42 14.71 -14.18
N ALA A 276 -7.17 14.82 -12.88
CA ALA A 276 -8.18 14.56 -11.86
C ALA A 276 -9.32 15.60 -11.94
N LYS A 277 -9.01 16.89 -12.08
CA LYS A 277 -10.01 17.97 -12.25
C LYS A 277 -10.91 17.70 -13.45
N ILE A 278 -10.29 17.42 -14.60
CA ILE A 278 -10.98 17.10 -15.85
C ILE A 278 -11.93 15.90 -15.67
N ALA A 279 -11.49 14.83 -14.98
CA ALA A 279 -12.34 13.66 -14.76
C ALA A 279 -13.52 13.94 -13.79
N VAL A 280 -13.30 14.75 -12.75
CA VAL A 280 -14.35 15.17 -11.82
C VAL A 280 -15.39 16.05 -12.53
N GLU A 281 -14.95 17.04 -13.30
CA GLU A 281 -15.81 17.94 -14.07
C GLU A 281 -16.60 17.20 -15.18
N ALA A 282 -16.00 16.18 -15.77
CA ALA A 282 -16.67 15.30 -16.74
C ALA A 282 -17.72 14.37 -16.11
N GLY A 283 -17.88 14.37 -14.78
CA GLY A 283 -18.86 13.56 -14.07
C GLY A 283 -18.49 12.08 -13.96
N CYS A 284 -17.20 11.73 -14.07
CA CYS A 284 -16.75 10.33 -13.93
C CYS A 284 -17.01 9.77 -12.52
N PHE A 285 -17.14 10.62 -11.50
CA PHE A 285 -17.23 10.21 -10.09
C PHE A 285 -18.38 10.91 -9.35
N PRO A 286 -19.64 10.55 -9.58
CA PRO A 286 -20.79 11.28 -9.05
C PRO A 286 -20.95 11.21 -7.52
N ALA A 287 -20.38 10.19 -6.86
CA ALA A 287 -20.42 10.02 -5.41
C ALA A 287 -19.17 10.53 -4.68
N LEU A 288 -18.20 11.11 -5.42
CA LEU A 288 -16.90 11.48 -4.89
C LEU A 288 -17.04 12.65 -3.91
N LYS A 289 -16.63 12.41 -2.67
CA LYS A 289 -16.64 13.41 -1.60
C LYS A 289 -15.26 14.04 -1.40
N LYS A 290 -14.20 13.27 -1.64
CA LYS A 290 -12.81 13.68 -1.41
C LYS A 290 -11.89 13.07 -2.48
N ALA A 291 -11.04 13.89 -3.10
CA ALA A 291 -10.07 13.44 -4.10
C ALA A 291 -8.72 14.13 -3.88
N ARG A 292 -7.83 13.48 -3.13
CA ARG A 292 -6.56 14.07 -2.69
C ARG A 292 -5.39 13.61 -3.53
N ILE A 293 -4.57 14.57 -3.94
CA ILE A 293 -3.26 14.32 -4.52
C ILE A 293 -2.23 14.91 -3.56
N LEU A 294 -1.38 14.05 -3.00
CA LEU A 294 -0.35 14.42 -2.05
C LEU A 294 1.00 14.51 -2.75
N ARG A 295 1.78 15.51 -2.35
CA ARG A 295 3.18 15.67 -2.72
C ARG A 295 4.00 16.10 -1.51
N TYR A 296 5.29 15.81 -1.53
CA TYR A 296 6.23 16.45 -0.62
C TYR A 296 6.78 17.71 -1.29
N ASP A 297 6.68 18.85 -0.63
CA ASP A 297 7.26 20.11 -1.03
C ASP A 297 8.70 20.18 -0.50
N VAL A 298 9.67 20.20 -1.41
CA VAL A 298 11.09 20.21 -1.06
C VAL A 298 11.53 21.56 -0.49
N GLU A 299 10.93 22.65 -0.97
CA GLU A 299 11.28 24.00 -0.51
C GLU A 299 10.72 24.26 0.89
N GLY A 300 9.47 23.86 1.11
CA GLY A 300 8.79 24.00 2.40
C GLY A 300 9.16 22.92 3.42
N LEU A 301 9.74 21.80 2.97
CA LEU A 301 9.96 20.58 3.78
C LEU A 301 8.67 20.06 4.43
N VAL A 302 7.55 20.19 3.73
CA VAL A 302 6.21 19.84 4.22
C VAL A 302 5.48 18.96 3.21
N PHE A 303 4.56 18.13 3.71
CA PHE A 303 3.63 17.44 2.83
C PHE A 303 2.45 18.36 2.50
N CYS A 304 2.14 18.46 1.22
CA CYS A 304 0.99 19.22 0.73
C CYS A 304 -0.03 18.24 0.13
N SER A 305 -1.30 18.46 0.44
CA SER A 305 -2.43 17.72 -0.12
C SER A 305 -3.37 18.70 -0.82
N LEU A 306 -3.64 18.49 -2.11
CA LEU A 306 -4.70 19.19 -2.82
C LEU A 306 -5.93 18.29 -2.91
N ASP A 307 -7.05 18.75 -2.37
CA ASP A 307 -8.36 18.12 -2.63
C ASP A 307 -8.98 18.72 -3.90
N VAL A 308 -8.98 17.93 -4.96
CA VAL A 308 -9.45 18.29 -6.30
C VAL A 308 -10.95 18.62 -6.32
N VAL A 309 -11.74 18.04 -5.40
CA VAL A 309 -13.19 18.31 -5.34
C VAL A 309 -13.46 19.71 -4.81
N THR A 310 -12.72 20.15 -3.78
CA THR A 310 -12.92 21.44 -3.12
C THR A 310 -11.99 22.53 -3.65
N GLY A 311 -10.94 22.16 -4.37
CA GLY A 311 -9.86 23.05 -4.81
C GLY A 311 -8.95 23.52 -3.67
N ARG A 312 -9.08 22.94 -2.46
CA ARG A 312 -8.33 23.39 -1.28
C ARG A 312 -7.00 22.66 -1.18
N MET A 313 -5.93 23.43 -1.05
CA MET A 313 -4.61 22.94 -0.68
C MET A 313 -4.46 23.02 0.85
N ILE A 314 -3.95 21.96 1.45
CA ILE A 314 -3.74 21.86 2.90
C ILE A 314 -2.37 21.25 3.15
N GLU A 315 -1.64 21.84 4.09
CA GLU A 315 -0.42 21.25 4.64
C GLU A 315 -0.79 20.07 5.55
N VAL A 316 -0.19 18.90 5.31
CA VAL A 316 -0.44 17.69 6.09
C VAL A 316 0.41 17.75 7.37
N PRO A 317 -0.21 17.74 8.56
CA PRO A 317 0.53 17.83 9.81
C PRO A 317 1.50 16.66 10.00
N GLU A 318 2.59 16.92 10.71
CA GLU A 318 3.56 15.88 11.05
C GLU A 318 2.90 14.76 11.89
N GLY A 319 3.21 13.51 11.55
CA GLY A 319 2.66 12.33 12.23
C GLY A 319 1.30 11.87 11.71
N VAL A 320 0.66 12.61 10.80
CA VAL A 320 -0.56 12.14 10.11
C VAL A 320 -0.17 11.13 9.04
N GLU A 321 -0.82 9.96 9.05
CA GLU A 321 -0.67 9.00 7.96
C GLU A 321 -1.24 9.59 6.66
N TRP A 322 -0.50 9.49 5.56
CA TRP A 322 -0.91 10.01 4.23
C TRP A 322 -2.30 9.52 3.78
N GLY A 323 -2.72 8.34 4.27
CA GLY A 323 -4.02 7.74 3.98
C GLY A 323 -5.14 8.19 4.92
N ASP A 324 -4.87 8.96 5.98
CA ASP A 324 -5.93 9.50 6.81
C ASP A 324 -6.71 10.55 6.01
N VAL A 325 -8.00 10.30 5.86
CA VAL A 325 -8.90 11.13 5.05
C VAL A 325 -9.70 12.10 5.92
N ASN A 326 -9.63 11.98 7.24
CA ASN A 326 -10.51 12.69 8.20
C ASN A 326 -9.76 13.68 9.11
N TRP A 327 -8.46 13.89 8.93
CA TRP A 327 -7.70 14.82 9.79
C TRP A 327 -8.11 16.29 9.61
N ASP A 328 -8.59 16.69 8.42
CA ASP A 328 -8.99 18.07 8.13
C ASP A 328 -10.15 18.56 9.00
N ASP A 329 -10.99 17.65 9.53
CA ASP A 329 -12.09 18.00 10.44
C ASP A 329 -11.56 18.52 11.80
N GLN A 330 -10.25 18.44 12.03
CA GLN A 330 -9.58 18.88 13.26
C GLN A 330 -8.74 20.16 13.08
N SER A 331 -8.47 20.62 11.85
CA SER A 331 -7.51 21.71 11.60
C SER A 331 -8.13 22.88 10.81
N ASN A 332 -8.41 23.98 11.51
CA ASN A 332 -8.95 25.24 10.97
C ASN A 332 -7.90 26.15 10.28
N MET A 333 -6.85 25.60 9.66
CA MET A 333 -5.76 26.40 9.07
C MET A 333 -5.60 26.08 7.58
N ALA A 334 -6.42 26.71 6.73
CA ALA A 334 -6.17 26.74 5.29
C ALA A 334 -5.10 27.78 4.97
N VAL A 335 -4.06 27.41 4.22
CA VAL A 335 -3.02 28.34 3.76
C VAL A 335 -3.37 28.76 2.33
N ASP A 336 -3.52 30.08 2.12
CA ASP A 336 -3.81 30.68 0.82
C ASP A 336 -2.48 30.93 0.08
N LEU A 337 -1.96 29.91 -0.58
CA LEU A 337 -0.77 30.05 -1.44
C LEU A 337 -1.21 30.57 -2.80
N ARG A 338 -1.09 31.88 -3.01
CA ARG A 338 -1.19 32.49 -4.33
C ARG A 338 0.02 32.11 -5.17
N GLU A 339 -0.24 31.57 -6.34
CA GLU A 339 0.73 31.37 -7.42
C GLU A 339 1.30 32.74 -7.85
N GLU A 340 2.53 33.05 -7.45
CA GLU A 340 3.35 34.02 -8.17
C GLU A 340 4.07 33.26 -9.30
N SER A 341 3.54 33.39 -10.52
CA SER A 341 4.19 32.94 -11.73
C SER A 341 5.47 33.75 -11.96
N VAL A 342 6.63 33.21 -11.55
CA VAL A 342 7.93 33.73 -11.96
C VAL A 342 8.34 33.03 -13.25
N ASP A 343 8.27 33.78 -14.34
CA ASP A 343 8.87 33.45 -15.63
C ASP A 343 10.41 33.48 -15.45
N GLY A 344 11.03 32.30 -15.44
CA GLY A 344 12.46 32.12 -15.22
C GLY A 344 12.97 31.00 -16.11
N GLY A 345 13.64 31.38 -17.20
CA GLY A 345 14.08 30.50 -18.27
C GLY A 345 15.14 29.47 -17.89
N ASP A 346 15.28 28.51 -18.82
CA ASP A 346 16.32 27.49 -18.96
C ASP A 346 17.65 27.84 -18.28
N LEU A 347 18.07 27.01 -17.30
CA LEU A 347 19.46 26.63 -17.01
C LEU A 347 19.56 25.86 -15.67
N LEU A 348 19.69 24.53 -15.71
CA LEU A 348 20.93 23.81 -15.37
C LEU A 348 20.73 22.30 -15.08
N ASP A 349 21.77 21.59 -15.50
CA ASP A 349 22.07 20.18 -15.36
C ASP A 349 21.95 19.62 -13.93
N GLY A 350 21.73 18.30 -13.89
CA GLY A 350 21.67 17.51 -12.67
C GLY A 350 22.91 17.64 -11.81
N GLN A 351 22.69 18.07 -10.58
CA GLN A 351 23.63 17.86 -9.49
C GLN A 351 22.82 17.37 -8.28
N GLU A 352 23.01 16.10 -7.94
CA GLU A 352 22.54 15.52 -6.68
C GLU A 352 23.22 16.29 -5.54
N LEU A 353 22.44 17.00 -4.73
CA LEU A 353 22.91 17.67 -3.52
C LEU A 353 23.03 16.62 -2.40
N GLU A 354 24.26 16.22 -2.09
CA GLU A 354 24.59 15.57 -0.82
C GLU A 354 24.45 16.60 0.31
N VAL A 355 23.41 16.48 1.13
CA VAL A 355 23.30 17.19 2.41
C VAL A 355 23.20 16.15 3.51
N GLY A 356 24.28 16.02 4.27
CA GLY A 356 24.32 15.23 5.49
C GLY A 356 23.93 16.09 6.69
N GLU A 357 22.88 15.68 7.40
CA GLU A 357 22.76 15.87 8.84
C GLU A 357 21.77 14.82 9.38
N VAL A 358 22.27 13.93 10.24
CA VAL A 358 21.50 12.82 10.82
C VAL A 358 20.75 13.34 12.06
N LEU A 359 19.44 13.50 11.95
CA LEU A 359 18.56 13.75 13.11
C LEU A 359 18.23 12.43 13.84
N PRO A 360 18.08 12.45 15.17
CA PRO A 360 17.76 11.26 15.95
C PRO A 360 16.31 10.82 15.75
N THR A 361 16.12 9.52 15.50
CA THR A 361 14.82 8.87 15.32
C THR A 361 14.04 8.72 16.64
N PRO A 362 12.73 9.03 16.68
CA PRO A 362 11.88 8.66 17.80
C PRO A 362 11.37 7.21 17.64
N TYR A 363 11.51 6.41 18.70
CA TYR A 363 11.00 5.05 18.78
C TYR A 363 9.47 5.04 18.86
N ALA A 364 8.79 4.54 17.83
CA ALA A 364 7.39 4.14 17.91
C ALA A 364 7.29 2.62 18.15
N VAL A 365 6.95 2.24 19.38
CA VAL A 365 6.67 0.83 19.74
C VAL A 365 5.23 0.51 19.36
N GLY A 366 5.03 -0.01 18.15
CA GLY A 366 3.81 -0.70 17.77
C GLY A 366 3.92 -2.19 18.11
N LEU A 367 3.10 -2.69 19.03
CA LEU A 367 3.02 -4.13 19.33
C LEU A 367 2.46 -4.89 18.12
N GLN A 368 3.35 -5.43 17.28
CA GLN A 368 3.00 -6.44 16.29
C GLN A 368 2.81 -7.78 16.99
N THR A 369 1.57 -8.26 17.07
CA THR A 369 1.29 -9.65 17.43
C THR A 369 1.62 -10.56 16.24
N THR A 370 2.75 -11.25 16.33
CA THR A 370 3.17 -12.28 15.38
C THR A 370 2.31 -13.55 15.53
N LEU A 371 1.75 -14.02 14.42
CA LEU A 371 1.02 -15.29 14.33
C LEU A 371 2.03 -16.45 14.24
N THR A 372 2.14 -17.29 15.28
CA THR A 372 2.84 -18.58 15.20
C THR A 372 1.80 -19.68 15.01
N ILE A 373 1.68 -20.21 13.79
CA ILE A 373 0.86 -21.39 13.51
C ILE A 373 1.70 -22.63 13.85
N ASN A 374 1.51 -23.19 15.05
CA ASN A 374 2.04 -24.51 15.37
C ASN A 374 1.19 -25.57 14.68
N ILE A 375 1.67 -26.09 13.55
CA ILE A 375 1.07 -27.26 12.91
C ILE A 375 1.55 -28.50 13.67
N ALA A 376 0.75 -29.01 14.59
CA ALA A 376 0.97 -30.33 15.17
C ALA A 376 0.68 -31.38 14.09
N SER A 377 1.71 -31.97 13.53
CA SER A 377 1.60 -33.19 12.71
C SER A 377 1.26 -34.35 13.65
N HIS A 378 -0.01 -34.69 13.77
CA HIS A 378 -0.39 -36.01 14.29
C HIS A 378 -0.25 -37.01 13.16
N ALA A 379 0.82 -37.81 13.23
CA ALA A 379 0.95 -39.10 12.56
C ALA A 379 0.68 -40.21 13.57
#